data_AF-A0A958GMJ8-F1
#
_entry.id   AF-A0A958GMJ8-F1
#
_cell.length_a   1.000
_cell.length_b   1.000
_cell.length_c   1.000
_cell.angle_alpha   90.00
_cell.angle_beta   90.00
_cell.angle_gamma   90.00
#
_symmetry.space_group_name_H-M   'P 1'
#
loop_
_entity.id
_entity.type
_entity.pdbx_description
1 polymer ?
#
loop_
_entity_poly.entity_id
_entity_poly.type
_entity_poly.pdbx_seq_one_letter_code
_entity_poly.pdbx_strand_id
1 'polypeptide(L)' 'MKIPKLYLKPGREKSILIRHPWLFSGAVDHIDNCENGSVVHVCSSSGGVLGTAYYNQNVSLCARMLS' A
#
# COMPACT_ATOMS: atom_id res chain seq x y z
N MET A 1 9.68 6.22 15.57
CA MET A 1 9.87 5.46 14.32
C MET A 1 8.81 5.91 13.34
N LYS A 2 9.19 6.24 12.10
CA LYS A 2 8.24 6.70 11.07
C LYS A 2 7.85 5.49 10.23
N ILE A 3 6.57 5.17 10.16
CA ILE A 3 6.08 4.08 9.31
C ILE A 3 6.19 4.56 7.84
N PRO A 4 6.87 3.82 6.96
CA PRO A 4 6.98 4.17 5.54
C PRO A 4 5.59 4.24 4.89
N LYS A 5 5.43 5.15 3.94
CA LYS A 5 4.16 5.36 3.22
C LYS A 5 4.23 4.78 1.83
N LEU A 6 3.16 4.08 1.44
CA LEU A 6 2.91 3.58 0.09
C LEU A 6 1.74 4.36 -0.49
N TYR A 7 1.93 5.02 -1.62
CA TYR A 7 0.90 5.80 -2.29
C TYR A 7 0.33 5.03 -3.47
N LEU A 8 -1.00 5.02 -3.60
CA LEU A 8 -1.70 4.39 -4.70
C LEU A 8 -1.87 5.33 -5.87
N LYS A 9 -1.91 4.76 -7.08
CA LYS A 9 -2.32 5.48 -8.28
C LYS A 9 -3.76 5.97 -8.14
N PRO A 10 -4.11 7.12 -8.73
CA PRO A 10 -5.47 7.65 -8.70
C PRO A 10 -6.51 6.61 -9.12
N GLY A 11 -7.56 6.42 -8.31
CA GLY A 11 -8.66 5.50 -8.57
C GLY A 11 -8.39 4.04 -8.21
N ARG A 12 -7.19 3.69 -7.73
CA ARG A 12 -6.83 2.33 -7.29
C ARG A 12 -7.12 2.05 -5.81
N GLU A 13 -7.54 3.06 -5.06
CA GLU A 13 -8.01 2.95 -3.69
C GLU A 13 -9.33 2.19 -3.54
N LYS A 14 -10.11 2.05 -4.63
CA LYS A 14 -11.44 1.39 -4.60
C LYS A 14 -11.39 -0.03 -4.03
N SER A 15 -10.39 -0.81 -4.39
CA SER A 15 -10.19 -2.17 -3.85
C SER A 15 -10.01 -2.15 -2.33
N ILE A 16 -9.26 -1.17 -1.82
CA ILE A 16 -9.03 -1.03 -0.38
C ILE A 16 -10.29 -0.54 0.34
N LEU A 17 -11.03 0.39 -0.27
CA LEU A 17 -12.30 0.91 0.28
C LEU A 17 -13.37 -0.18 0.44
N ILE A 18 -13.41 -1.17 -0.45
CA ILE A 18 -14.30 -2.33 -0.31
C ILE A 18 -13.73 -3.44 0.60
N ARG A 19 -12.70 -3.13 1.39
CA ARG A 19 -12.01 -4.06 2.30
C ARG A 19 -11.39 -5.28 1.63
N HIS A 20 -10.95 -5.13 0.38
CA HIS A 20 -10.16 -6.17 -0.27
C HIS A 20 -8.73 -6.16 0.29
N PRO A 21 -8.23 -7.30 0.80
CA PRO A 21 -6.96 -7.31 1.52
C PRO A 21 -5.73 -7.27 0.61
N TRP A 22 -5.89 -7.41 -0.70
CA TRP A 22 -4.77 -7.61 -1.64
C TRP A 22 -4.48 -6.35 -2.46
N LEU A 23 -3.21 -6.00 -2.54
CA LEU A 23 -2.69 -4.84 -3.24
C LEU A 23 -1.62 -5.25 -4.26
N PHE A 24 -1.90 -5.00 -5.53
CA PHE A 24 -1.00 -5.36 -6.63
C PHE A 24 0.00 -4.26 -6.93
N SER A 25 1.21 -4.62 -7.37
CA SER A 25 2.28 -3.67 -7.71
C SER A 25 1.85 -2.64 -8.75
N GLY A 26 0.99 -3.03 -9.71
CA GLY A 26 0.44 -2.12 -10.71
C GLY A 26 -0.44 -1.00 -10.14
N ALA A 27 -0.97 -1.16 -8.92
CA ALA A 27 -1.78 -0.16 -8.21
C ALA A 27 -0.93 0.84 -7.41
N VAL A 28 0.34 0.52 -7.15
CA VAL A 28 1.28 1.39 -6.43
C VAL A 28 1.79 2.48 -7.39
N ASP A 29 1.79 3.71 -6.91
CA ASP A 29 2.42 4.84 -7.61
C ASP A 29 3.87 4.99 -7.17
N HIS A 30 4.08 5.17 -5.87
CA HIS A 30 5.41 5.21 -5.25
C HIS A 30 5.34 4.78 -3.78
N ILE A 31 6.50 4.46 -3.20
CA ILE A 31 6.65 4.07 -1.80
C ILE A 31 7.92 4.71 -1.22
N ASP A 32 7.87 5.09 0.05
CA ASP A 32 9.06 5.45 0.80
C ASP A 32 10.05 4.28 0.85
N ASN A 33 11.35 4.56 0.91
CA ASN A 33 12.36 3.51 0.96
C ASN A 33 12.17 2.62 2.21
N CYS A 34 11.88 1.34 2.01
CA CYS A 34 11.66 0.36 3.08
C CYS A 34 12.09 -1.04 2.65
N GLU A 35 12.42 -1.88 3.62
CA GLU A 35 12.79 -3.27 3.38
C GLU A 35 11.56 -4.15 3.11
N ASN A 36 11.73 -5.23 2.37
CA ASN A 36 10.68 -6.23 2.19
C ASN A 36 10.26 -6.82 3.54
N GLY A 37 8.96 -6.99 3.74
CA GLY A 37 8.39 -7.41 5.02
C GLY A 37 8.08 -6.26 5.98
N SER A 38 8.44 -5.01 5.62
CA SER A 38 8.09 -3.84 6.41
C SER A 38 6.58 -3.60 6.43
N VAL A 39 6.11 -3.05 7.54
CA VAL A 39 4.76 -2.51 7.67
C VAL A 39 4.73 -1.09 7.10
N VAL A 40 3.77 -0.82 6.22
CA VAL A 40 3.61 0.47 5.53
C VAL A 40 2.21 1.03 5.74
N HIS A 41 2.10 2.35 5.73
CA HIS A 41 0.80 3.02 5.59
C HIS A 41 0.42 3.10 4.11
N VAL A 42 -0.72 2.54 3.76
CA VAL A 42 -1.29 2.66 2.42
C VAL A 42 -2.07 3.96 2.36
N CYS A 43 -1.68 4.84 1.44
CA CYS A 43 -2.24 6.16 1.22
C CYS A 43 -2.91 6.23 -0.16
N SER A 44 -4.02 6.97 -0.25
CA SER A 44 -4.60 7.36 -1.54
C SER A 44 -3.66 8.31 -2.29
N SER A 45 -3.96 8.56 -3.56
CA SER A 45 -3.25 9.58 -4.35
C SER A 45 -3.41 11.01 -3.78
N SER A 46 -4.43 11.25 -2.97
CA SER A 46 -4.63 12.52 -2.24
C SER A 46 -3.86 12.62 -0.93
N GLY A 47 -3.12 11.57 -0.54
CA GLY A 47 -2.31 11.51 0.68
C GLY A 47 -3.08 11.09 1.93
N GLY A 48 -4.36 10.74 1.81
CA GLY A 48 -5.16 10.20 2.91
C GLY A 48 -4.77 8.75 3.23
N VAL A 49 -4.56 8.43 4.51
CA VAL A 49 -4.24 7.06 4.94
C VAL A 49 -5.50 6.20 4.87
N LEU A 50 -5.42 5.12 4.10
CA LEU A 50 -6.48 4.12 3.90
C LEU A 50 -6.37 2.96 4.89
N GLY A 51 -5.15 2.66 5.35
CA GLY A 51 -4.89 1.59 6.31
C GLY A 51 -3.42 1.18 6.34
N THR A 52 -3.17 0.02 6.93
CA THR A 52 -1.81 -0.52 7.12
C THR A 52 -1.66 -1.84 6.38
N ALA A 53 -0.48 -2.09 5.79
CA ALA A 53 -0.20 -3.31 5.05
C ALA A 53 1.22 -3.82 5.27
N TYR A 54 1.43 -5.12 5.09
CA TYR A 54 2.78 -5.66 4.85
C TYR A 54 3.15 -5.47 3.39
N TYR A 55 4.37 -5.00 3.12
CA TYR A 55 4.86 -4.75 1.76
C TYR A 55 6.00 -5.69 1.35
N ASN A 56 6.01 -6.11 0.08
CA ASN A 56 7.06 -6.88 -0.57
C ASN A 56 7.18 -6.47 -2.04
N GLN A 57 8.30 -5.88 -2.41
CA GLN A 57 8.52 -5.34 -3.77
C GLN A 57 8.76 -6.43 -4.84
N ASN A 58 9.10 -7.65 -4.43
CA ASN A 58 9.57 -8.70 -5.34
C ASN A 58 8.43 -9.53 -5.98
N VAL A 59 7.17 -9.22 -5.66
CA VAL A 59 6.00 -10.01 -6.08
C VAL A 59 4.88 -9.12 -6.61
N SER A 60 4.09 -9.64 -7.55
CA SER A 60 2.95 -8.92 -8.14
C SER A 60 1.90 -8.54 -7.10
N LEU A 61 1.64 -9.41 -6.11
CA LEU A 61 0.84 -9.10 -4.92
C LEU A 61 1.72 -8.41 -3.88
N CYS A 62 2.08 -7.16 -4.17
CA CYS A 62 3.12 -6.46 -3.44
C CYS A 62 2.72 -6.05 -2.01
N ALA A 63 1.43 -5.96 -1.67
CA ALA A 63 1.03 -5.68 -0.30
C ALA A 63 -0.22 -6.43 0.14
N ARG A 64 -0.30 -6.71 1.44
CA ARG A 64 -1.48 -7.29 2.10
C ARG A 64 -1.93 -6.39 3.25
N MET A 65 -3.16 -5.91 3.18
CA MET A 65 -3.79 -5.09 4.23
C MET A 65 -3.94 -5.89 5.53
N LEU A 66 -3.76 -5.20 6.65
CA LEU A 66 -3.88 -5.73 8.01
C LEU A 66 -5.11 -5.21 8.76
N SER A 67 -5.57 -4.01 8.42
CA SER A 67 -6.68 -3.28 9.06
C SER A 67 -7.52 -2.55 8.03
#